data_AF-A0A0A6D0B6-F1
#
_entry.id   AF-A0A0A6D0B6-F1
#
_cell.length_a   1.000
_cell.length_b   1.000
_cell.length_c   1.000
_cell.angle_alpha   90.00
_cell.angle_beta   90.00
_cell.angle_gamma   90.00
#
_symmetry.space_group_name_H-M   'P 1'
#
loop_
_entity.id
_entity.type
_entity.pdbx_description
1 polymer ?
#
loop_
_entity_poly.entity_id
_entity_poly.type
_entity_poly.pdbx_seq_one_letter_code
_entity_poly.pdbx_strand_id
1 'polypeptide(L)'
;MTVPGTWATVLAGVATLLLLGLGGLLLFLGLRARAGVATTLAENATMRALLDGSPAVATVVRSDGRVEMPQRMADWLGIPAPRYLMDLAGEESGLSPEDAAALTADVTAAQRSGRPFVRAVRPVGSTRAITLRGARAPGAMGATGSILIWAFDATDSESEIKRLGTETARLGAAYEALTGLIEAAPLPMWYRARDLRLSMVNSAYVAAVEGQDAQDVVARGLELVEGSGRGGPL
;
A
#
# COMPACT_ATOMS: atom_id res chain seq x y z
N MET A 1 61.10 64.28 9.11
CA MET A 1 60.36 63.26 9.88
C MET A 1 59.68 63.96 11.04
N THR A 2 58.45 64.43 10.86
CA THR A 2 57.67 65.10 11.90
C THR A 2 57.05 64.05 12.79
N VAL A 3 57.47 64.00 14.07
CA VAL A 3 56.85 63.14 15.08
C VAL A 3 55.38 63.55 15.20
N PRO A 4 54.41 62.64 14.97
CA PRO A 4 53.01 62.97 15.15
C PRO A 4 52.78 63.40 16.61
N GLY A 5 52.00 64.48 16.82
CA GLY A 5 51.64 64.92 18.16
C GLY A 5 51.03 63.77 18.96
N THR A 6 51.40 63.64 20.23
CA THR A 6 50.99 62.55 21.14
C THR A 6 49.49 62.24 21.13
N TRP A 7 48.65 63.23 20.84
CA TRP A 7 47.19 63.05 20.68
C TRP A 7 46.79 62.24 19.45
N ALA A 8 47.52 62.36 18.34
CA ALA A 8 47.25 61.61 17.11
C ALA A 8 47.57 60.11 17.27
N THR A 9 48.62 59.77 18.01
CA THR A 9 48.97 58.36 18.29
C THR A 9 47.96 57.71 19.24
N VAL A 10 47.46 58.46 20.24
CA VAL A 10 46.39 57.99 21.13
C VAL A 10 45.09 57.74 20.36
N LEU A 11 44.67 58.66 19.49
CA LEU A 11 43.47 58.48 18.67
C LEU A 11 43.59 57.30 17.70
N ALA A 12 44.75 57.12 17.07
CA ALA A 12 45.02 55.98 16.21
C ALA A 12 44.98 54.65 17.00
N GLY A 13 45.51 54.64 18.23
CA GLY A 13 45.44 53.48 19.12
C GLY A 13 44.01 53.11 19.51
N VAL A 14 43.19 54.10 19.90
CA VAL A 14 41.78 53.90 20.25
C VAL A 14 40.98 53.41 19.03
N ALA A 15 41.18 54.01 17.85
CA ALA A 15 40.51 53.57 16.63
C ALA A 15 40.86 52.12 16.27
N THR A 16 42.15 51.74 16.39
CA THR A 16 42.60 50.36 16.16
C THR A 16 41.96 49.39 17.15
N LEU A 17 41.89 49.75 18.42
CA LEU A 17 41.30 48.92 19.47
C LEU A 17 39.78 48.74 19.28
N LEU A 18 39.08 49.80 18.84
CA LEU A 18 37.66 49.71 18.46
C LEU A 18 37.45 48.82 17.23
N LEU A 19 38.31 48.91 16.21
CA LEU A 19 38.22 48.05 15.02
C LEU A 19 38.48 46.57 15.37
N LEU A 20 39.47 46.29 16.23
CA LEU A 20 39.73 44.94 16.72
C LEU A 20 38.56 44.41 17.57
N GLY A 21 37.98 45.25 18.43
CA GLY A 21 36.79 44.90 19.22
C GLY A 21 35.56 44.60 18.36
N LEU A 22 35.30 45.43 17.35
CA LEU A 22 34.21 45.23 16.40
C LEU A 22 34.44 43.98 15.54
N GLY A 23 35.67 43.76 15.06
CA GLY A 23 36.05 42.56 14.33
C GLY A 23 35.85 41.29 15.16
N GLY A 24 36.24 41.32 16.43
CA GLY A 24 36.02 40.22 17.38
C GLY A 24 34.54 39.95 17.63
N LEU A 25 33.72 41.00 17.78
CA LEU A 25 32.27 40.88 17.97
C LEU A 25 31.60 40.27 16.73
N LEU A 26 31.95 40.73 15.53
CA LEU A 26 31.42 40.21 14.27
C LEU A 26 31.82 38.75 14.05
N LEU A 27 33.07 38.38 14.36
CA LEU A 27 33.52 37.00 14.31
C LEU A 27 32.75 36.12 15.30
N PHE A 28 32.55 36.58 16.53
CA PHE A 28 31.79 35.86 17.55
C PHE A 28 30.33 35.64 17.14
N LEU A 29 29.66 36.69 16.64
CA LEU A 29 28.28 36.59 16.13
C LEU A 29 28.19 35.63 14.93
N GLY A 30 29.16 35.68 14.01
CA GLY A 30 29.24 34.77 12.86
C GLY A 30 29.44 33.30 13.26
N LEU A 31 30.35 33.03 14.20
CA LEU A 31 30.60 31.68 14.71
C LEU A 31 29.38 31.13 15.47
N ARG A 32 28.73 31.97 16.28
CA ARG A 32 27.51 31.60 17.01
C ARG A 32 26.34 31.30 16.07
N ALA A 33 26.19 32.07 14.99
CA ALA A 33 25.21 31.81 13.95
C ALA A 33 25.51 30.48 13.22
N ARG A 34 26.78 30.21 12.90
CA ARG A 34 27.20 28.98 12.21
C ARG A 34 26.96 27.73 13.06
N ALA A 35 27.13 27.80 14.38
CA ALA A 35 26.87 26.69 15.29
C ALA A 35 25.39 26.25 15.26
N GLY A 36 24.45 27.20 15.17
CA GLY A 36 23.01 26.89 15.04
C GLY A 36 22.60 26.35 13.67
N VAL A 37 23.38 26.64 12.61
CA VAL A 37 23.15 26.08 11.26
C VAL A 37 23.64 24.64 11.17
N ALA A 38 24.72 24.28 11.87
CA ALA A 38 25.27 22.92 11.82
C ALA A 38 24.30 21.86 12.37
N THR A 39 23.58 22.16 13.45
CA THR A 39 22.61 21.23 14.06
C THR A 39 21.39 21.03 13.15
N THR A 40 20.85 22.09 12.57
CA THR A 40 19.69 22.01 11.67
C THR A 40 20.01 21.27 10.37
N LEU A 41 21.25 21.38 9.88
CA LEU A 41 21.74 20.59 8.75
C LEU A 41 21.86 19.10 9.09
N ALA A 42 22.36 18.76 10.28
CA ALA A 42 22.50 17.37 10.74
C ALA A 42 21.13 16.69 10.97
N GLU A 43 20.17 17.42 11.54
CA GLU A 43 18.79 16.96 11.70
C GLU A 43 18.12 16.73 10.33
N ASN A 44 18.27 17.67 9.39
CA ASN A 44 17.77 17.49 8.02
C ASN A 44 18.41 16.28 7.31
N ALA A 45 19.71 16.07 7.48
CA ALA A 45 20.40 14.93 6.89
C ALA A 45 19.86 13.60 7.45
N THR A 46 19.64 13.53 8.76
CA THR A 46 19.02 12.36 9.41
C THR A 46 17.59 12.14 8.90
N MET A 47 16.76 13.19 8.83
CA MET A 47 15.40 13.08 8.29
C MET A 47 15.39 12.60 6.84
N ARG A 48 16.30 13.11 6.00
CA ARG A 48 16.45 12.64 4.61
C ARG A 48 16.87 11.18 4.54
N ALA A 49 17.83 10.75 5.37
CA ALA A 49 18.26 9.35 5.42
C ALA A 49 17.11 8.41 5.84
N LEU A 50 16.27 8.82 6.78
CA LEU A 50 15.08 8.06 7.18
C LEU A 50 14.03 7.99 6.07
N LEU A 51 13.82 9.09 5.33
CA LEU A 51 12.92 9.11 4.17
C LEU A 51 13.47 8.24 3.02
N ASP A 52 14.78 8.24 2.80
CA ASP A 52 15.42 7.42 1.77
C ASP A 52 15.33 5.92 2.10
N GLY A 53 15.35 5.55 3.38
CA GLY A 53 15.13 4.18 3.84
C GLY A 53 13.66 3.75 3.91
N SER A 54 12.71 4.67 3.68
CA SER A 54 11.27 4.36 3.75
C SER A 54 10.85 3.44 2.60
N PRO A 55 10.05 2.38 2.89
CA PRO A 55 9.46 1.51 1.85
C PRO A 55 8.35 2.22 1.06
N ALA A 56 7.95 3.42 1.49
CA ALA A 56 6.90 4.21 0.84
C ALA A 56 7.49 5.46 0.18
N VAL A 57 7.07 5.74 -1.05
CA VAL A 57 7.45 6.94 -1.81
C VAL A 57 6.28 7.91 -1.87
N ALA A 58 6.49 9.16 -1.45
CA ALA A 58 5.46 10.21 -1.48
C ALA A 58 5.49 11.00 -2.78
N THR A 59 4.32 11.23 -3.37
CA THR A 59 4.10 12.09 -4.54
C THR A 59 2.98 13.08 -4.22
N VAL A 60 3.12 14.35 -4.58
CA VAL A 60 2.08 15.37 -4.34
C VAL A 60 1.43 15.74 -5.67
N VAL A 61 0.10 15.74 -5.69
CA VAL A 61 -0.70 16.22 -6.82
C VAL A 61 -1.40 17.51 -6.40
N ARG A 62 -1.08 18.59 -7.09
CA ARG A 62 -1.66 19.92 -6.84
C ARG A 62 -3.09 20.00 -7.37
N SER A 63 -3.82 21.03 -6.95
CA SER A 63 -5.21 21.28 -7.39
C SER A 63 -5.34 21.60 -8.88
N ASP A 64 -4.25 22.06 -9.52
CA ASP A 64 -4.15 22.29 -10.96
C ASP A 64 -3.74 21.03 -11.75
N GLY A 65 -3.63 19.89 -11.08
CA GLY A 65 -3.23 18.61 -11.69
C GLY A 65 -1.72 18.45 -11.90
N ARG A 66 -0.91 19.42 -11.47
CA ARG A 66 0.55 19.29 -11.50
C ARG A 66 1.00 18.25 -10.50
N VAL A 67 2.02 17.50 -10.88
CA VAL A 67 2.58 16.41 -10.08
C VAL A 67 3.99 16.78 -9.64
N GLU A 68 4.24 16.64 -8.34
CA GLU A 68 5.56 16.73 -7.73
C GLU A 68 5.96 15.33 -7.28
N MET A 69 6.73 14.67 -8.14
CA MET A 69 7.09 13.27 -8.01
C MET A 69 8.61 13.12 -7.80
N PRO A 70 9.05 12.40 -6.75
CA PRO A 70 10.44 12.01 -6.62
C PRO A 70 10.87 11.07 -7.75
N GLN A 71 12.14 11.13 -8.15
CA GLN A 71 12.70 10.29 -9.20
C GLN A 71 12.47 8.79 -8.94
N ARG A 72 12.59 8.35 -7.68
CA ARG A 72 12.33 6.96 -7.29
C ARG A 72 10.95 6.45 -7.70
N MET A 73 9.91 7.29 -7.60
CA MET A 73 8.55 6.92 -8.03
C MET A 73 8.46 6.86 -9.56
N ALA A 74 9.16 7.76 -10.26
CA ALA A 74 9.26 7.74 -11.73
C ALA A 74 9.92 6.45 -12.23
N ASP A 75 10.99 6.03 -11.57
CA ASP A 75 11.69 4.78 -11.85
C ASP A 75 10.78 3.55 -11.59
N TRP A 76 9.93 3.58 -10.56
CA TRP A 76 8.96 2.51 -10.29
C TRP A 76 7.90 2.38 -11.39
N LEU A 77 7.48 3.51 -11.96
CA LEU A 77 6.53 3.57 -13.07
C LEU A 77 7.17 3.36 -14.44
N GLY A 78 8.51 3.42 -14.53
CA GLY A 78 9.25 3.30 -15.78
C GLY A 78 9.12 4.52 -16.71
N ILE A 79 8.75 5.68 -16.17
CA ILE A 79 8.54 6.93 -16.93
C ILE A 79 9.50 8.02 -16.46
N PRO A 80 9.82 9.02 -17.31
CA PRO A 80 10.46 10.24 -16.84
C PRO A 80 9.56 10.97 -15.84
N ALA A 81 10.13 11.86 -15.02
CA ALA A 81 9.40 12.64 -14.03
C ALA A 81 8.24 13.43 -14.70
N PRO A 82 6.97 13.07 -14.44
CA PRO A 82 5.80 13.66 -15.10
C PRO A 82 5.56 15.07 -14.57
N ARG A 83 4.98 15.93 -15.41
CA ARG A 83 4.58 17.29 -14.99
C ARG A 83 3.13 17.32 -14.53
N TYR A 84 2.29 16.47 -15.12
CA TYR A 84 0.85 16.39 -14.86
C TYR A 84 0.41 14.96 -14.60
N LEU A 85 -0.75 14.81 -13.95
CA LEU A 85 -1.32 13.49 -13.65
C LEU A 85 -1.64 12.68 -14.91
N MET A 86 -2.00 13.36 -16.00
CA MET A 86 -2.28 12.75 -17.30
C MET A 86 -1.02 12.13 -17.93
N ASP A 87 0.17 12.68 -17.62
CA ASP A 87 1.46 12.19 -18.14
C ASP A 87 1.87 10.85 -17.51
N LEU A 88 1.11 10.36 -16.52
CA LEU A 88 1.32 9.03 -15.95
C LEU A 88 0.88 7.91 -16.89
N ALA A 89 0.00 8.19 -17.86
CA ALA A 89 -0.50 7.21 -18.81
C ALA A 89 0.52 7.00 -19.95
N GLY A 90 0.73 5.75 -20.34
CA GLY A 90 1.53 5.42 -21.53
C GLY A 90 1.23 4.03 -22.08
N GLU A 91 1.56 3.83 -23.36
CA GLU A 91 1.31 2.57 -24.06
C GLU A 91 2.40 1.51 -23.78
N GLU A 92 3.66 1.94 -23.61
CA GLU A 92 4.81 1.04 -23.38
C GLU A 92 5.41 1.14 -21.96
N SER A 93 5.09 2.21 -21.23
CA SER A 93 5.63 2.51 -19.89
C SER A 93 4.65 3.37 -19.11
N GLY A 94 4.69 3.36 -17.78
CA GLY A 94 3.78 4.14 -16.94
C GLY A 94 2.54 3.35 -16.55
N LEU A 95 1.42 4.02 -16.31
CA LEU A 95 0.14 3.38 -16.00
C LEU A 95 -0.62 3.05 -17.29
N SER A 96 -1.42 1.98 -17.24
CA SER A 96 -2.38 1.70 -18.30
C SER A 96 -3.38 2.87 -18.43
N PRO A 97 -3.95 3.12 -19.63
CA PRO A 97 -4.94 4.19 -19.79
C PRO A 97 -6.13 4.06 -18.84
N GLU A 98 -6.56 2.83 -18.56
CA GLU A 98 -7.63 2.52 -17.60
C GLU A 98 -7.23 2.89 -16.16
N ASP A 99 -6.04 2.46 -15.71
CA ASP A 99 -5.55 2.76 -14.37
C ASP A 99 -5.30 4.26 -14.17
N ALA A 100 -4.77 4.95 -15.18
CA ALA A 100 -4.53 6.39 -15.15
C ALA A 100 -5.84 7.18 -15.06
N ALA A 101 -6.86 6.79 -15.83
CA ALA A 101 -8.19 7.40 -15.77
C ALA A 101 -8.84 7.17 -14.39
N ALA A 102 -8.74 5.96 -13.86
CA ALA A 102 -9.28 5.61 -12.56
C ALA A 102 -8.57 6.34 -11.40
N LEU A 103 -7.24 6.46 -11.46
CA LEU A 103 -6.46 7.26 -10.52
C LEU A 103 -6.85 8.74 -10.58
N THR A 104 -7.06 9.28 -11.78
CA THR A 104 -7.51 10.67 -11.97
C THR A 104 -8.88 10.91 -11.35
N ALA A 105 -9.81 9.95 -11.50
CA ALA A 105 -11.12 10.00 -10.87
C ALA A 105 -11.01 9.99 -9.33
N ASP A 106 -10.18 9.11 -8.77
CA ASP A 106 -9.95 9.02 -7.32
C ASP A 106 -9.35 10.30 -6.74
N VAL A 107 -8.33 10.86 -7.40
CA VAL A 107 -7.70 12.14 -7.01
C VAL A 107 -8.74 13.25 -7.04
N THR A 108 -9.53 13.35 -8.11
CA THR A 108 -10.58 14.36 -8.24
C THR A 108 -11.65 14.21 -7.14
N ALA A 109 -12.06 12.98 -6.85
CA ALA A 109 -13.02 12.69 -5.78
C ALA A 109 -12.46 13.06 -4.40
N ALA A 110 -11.19 12.78 -4.13
CA ALA A 110 -10.50 13.13 -2.90
C ALA A 110 -10.31 14.65 -2.75
N GLN A 111 -10.06 15.39 -3.83
CA GLN A 111 -9.97 16.85 -3.81
C GLN A 111 -11.30 17.49 -3.39
N ARG A 112 -12.42 16.99 -3.93
CA ARG A 112 -13.77 17.50 -3.62
C ARG A 112 -14.28 17.07 -2.25
N SER A 113 -14.18 15.79 -1.92
CA SER A 113 -14.80 15.21 -0.72
C SER A 113 -13.86 15.13 0.48
N GLY A 114 -12.54 15.21 0.27
CA GLY A 114 -11.53 14.94 1.29
C GLY A 114 -11.40 13.47 1.69
N ARG A 115 -12.20 12.55 1.10
CA ARG A 115 -12.13 11.13 1.42
C ARG A 115 -10.83 10.53 0.89
N PRO A 116 -10.11 9.72 1.69
CA PRO A 116 -8.93 9.02 1.22
C PRO A 116 -9.31 7.89 0.25
N PHE A 117 -8.37 7.48 -0.59
CA PHE A 117 -8.50 6.36 -1.52
C PHE A 117 -7.30 5.42 -1.43
N VAL A 118 -7.52 4.17 -1.83
CA VAL A 118 -6.47 3.15 -1.98
C VAL A 118 -6.67 2.48 -3.34
N ARG A 119 -5.60 2.38 -4.12
CA ARG A 119 -5.62 1.78 -5.46
C ARG A 119 -4.37 0.94 -5.69
N ALA A 120 -4.55 -0.30 -6.12
CA ALA A 120 -3.46 -1.10 -6.66
C ALA A 120 -3.32 -0.82 -8.16
N VAL A 121 -2.09 -0.62 -8.63
CA VAL A 121 -1.76 -0.44 -10.05
C VAL A 121 -0.58 -1.33 -10.42
N ARG A 122 -0.52 -1.73 -11.69
CA ARG A 122 0.65 -2.40 -12.27
C ARG A 122 1.14 -1.57 -13.45
N PRO A 123 2.35 -0.97 -13.35
CA PRO A 123 2.88 -0.21 -14.46
C PRO A 123 3.08 -1.10 -15.69
N VAL A 124 2.81 -0.57 -16.88
CA VAL A 124 3.02 -1.24 -18.16
C VAL A 124 4.50 -1.56 -18.30
N GLY A 125 4.81 -2.79 -18.71
CA GLY A 125 6.19 -3.27 -18.85
C GLY A 125 6.91 -3.57 -17.53
N SER A 126 6.25 -3.42 -16.37
CA SER A 126 6.82 -3.72 -15.05
C SER A 126 6.20 -4.97 -14.44
N THR A 127 6.99 -5.74 -13.70
CA THR A 127 6.49 -6.86 -12.86
C THR A 127 6.02 -6.38 -11.48
N ARG A 128 6.23 -5.10 -11.16
CA ARG A 128 5.92 -4.55 -9.83
C ARG A 128 4.42 -4.31 -9.68
N ALA A 129 3.91 -4.66 -8.51
CA ALA A 129 2.58 -4.22 -8.06
C ALA A 129 2.76 -3.06 -7.10
N ILE A 130 2.13 -1.93 -7.38
CA ILE A 130 2.25 -0.71 -6.57
C ILE A 130 0.90 -0.40 -5.95
N THR A 131 0.87 -0.22 -4.64
CA THR A 131 -0.33 0.26 -3.93
C THR A 131 -0.20 1.76 -3.67
N LEU A 132 -1.10 2.53 -4.26
CA LEU A 132 -1.23 3.98 -4.09
C LEU A 132 -2.26 4.28 -3.01
N ARG A 133 -1.89 5.06 -2.00
CA ARG A 133 -2.80 5.59 -0.97
C ARG A 133 -2.83 7.10 -1.05
N GLY A 134 -3.95 7.65 -1.48
CA GLY A 134 -4.13 9.10 -1.62
C GLY A 134 -4.99 9.69 -0.50
N ALA A 135 -4.57 10.83 0.03
CA ALA A 135 -5.34 11.62 0.98
C ALA A 135 -5.04 13.11 0.80
N ARG A 136 -5.85 13.98 1.42
CA ARG A 136 -5.58 15.43 1.41
C ARG A 136 -4.17 15.70 1.98
N ALA A 137 -3.38 16.48 1.25
CA ALA A 137 -2.06 16.86 1.70
C ALA A 137 -2.16 17.68 3.01
N PRO A 138 -1.28 17.43 3.99
CA PRO A 138 -1.20 18.26 5.19
C PRO A 138 -0.95 19.73 4.82
N GLY A 139 -1.52 20.68 5.58
CA GLY A 139 -1.54 22.11 5.21
C GLY A 139 -0.17 22.77 5.00
N ALA A 140 0.92 22.17 5.49
CA ALA A 140 2.29 22.63 5.25
C ALA A 140 2.89 22.18 3.89
N MET A 141 2.30 21.17 3.23
CA MET A 141 2.83 20.56 1.99
C MET A 141 2.09 20.98 0.72
N GLY A 142 1.03 21.78 0.81
CA GLY A 142 0.34 22.25 -0.39
C GLY A 142 -0.85 23.16 -0.12
N ALA A 143 -1.14 24.01 -1.10
CA ALA A 143 -2.34 24.85 -1.13
C ALA A 143 -3.61 24.00 -1.05
N THR A 144 -4.73 24.63 -0.66
CA THR A 144 -6.06 24.01 -0.57
C THR A 144 -6.37 23.15 -1.80
N GLY A 145 -6.64 21.86 -1.58
CA GLY A 145 -6.97 20.92 -2.66
C GLY A 145 -5.79 20.10 -3.20
N SER A 146 -4.61 20.16 -2.58
CA SER A 146 -3.51 19.24 -2.90
C SER A 146 -3.76 17.85 -2.30
N ILE A 147 -3.36 16.79 -3.02
CA ILE A 147 -3.45 15.39 -2.60
C ILE A 147 -2.04 14.82 -2.45
N LEU A 148 -1.77 14.19 -1.31
CA LEU A 148 -0.57 13.41 -1.06
C LEU A 148 -0.87 11.95 -1.39
N ILE A 149 -0.09 11.36 -2.28
CA ILE A 149 -0.17 9.96 -2.70
C ILE A 149 1.08 9.23 -2.20
N TRP A 150 0.88 8.22 -1.37
CA TRP A 150 1.92 7.30 -0.94
C TRP A 150 1.90 6.06 -1.82
N ALA A 151 3.03 5.74 -2.42
CA ALA A 151 3.23 4.52 -3.19
C ALA A 151 4.00 3.50 -2.36
N PHE A 152 3.49 2.27 -2.29
CA PHE A 152 4.13 1.13 -1.63
C PHE A 152 4.40 0.07 -2.68
N ASP A 153 5.63 -0.47 -2.69
CA ASP A 153 5.92 -1.68 -3.46
C ASP A 153 5.23 -2.85 -2.76
N ALA A 154 4.14 -3.32 -3.36
CA ALA A 154 3.31 -4.40 -2.84
C ALA A 154 3.62 -5.73 -3.53
N THR A 155 4.71 -5.81 -4.31
CA THR A 155 5.02 -6.98 -5.15
C THR A 155 5.00 -8.29 -4.36
N ASP A 156 5.53 -8.32 -3.13
CA ASP A 156 5.55 -9.53 -2.30
C ASP A 156 4.20 -9.81 -1.62
N SER A 157 3.54 -8.79 -1.06
CA SER A 157 2.26 -8.99 -0.35
C SER A 157 1.09 -9.29 -1.29
N GLU A 158 1.01 -8.61 -2.44
CA GLU A 158 -0.04 -8.85 -3.44
C GLU A 158 0.12 -10.19 -4.15
N SER A 159 1.37 -10.60 -4.42
CA SER A 159 1.62 -11.92 -5.02
C SER A 159 1.22 -13.04 -4.06
N GLU A 160 1.51 -12.89 -2.76
CA GLU A 160 1.07 -13.83 -1.73
C GLU A 160 -0.46 -13.87 -1.57
N ILE A 161 -1.13 -12.72 -1.50
CA ILE A 161 -2.61 -12.66 -1.41
C ILE A 161 -3.26 -13.30 -2.65
N LYS A 162 -2.76 -12.98 -3.85
CA LYS A 162 -3.27 -13.57 -5.10
C LYS A 162 -3.03 -15.07 -5.16
N ARG A 163 -1.87 -15.54 -4.70
CA ARG A 163 -1.54 -16.97 -4.59
C ARG A 163 -2.50 -17.68 -3.65
N LEU A 164 -2.72 -17.13 -2.45
CA LEU A 164 -3.65 -17.69 -1.46
C LEU A 164 -5.10 -17.69 -1.97
N GLY A 165 -5.53 -16.63 -2.65
CA GLY A 165 -6.86 -16.55 -3.25
C GLY A 165 -7.07 -17.58 -4.36
N THR A 166 -6.07 -17.79 -5.22
CA THR A 166 -6.11 -18.79 -6.29
C THR A 166 -6.17 -20.21 -5.71
N GLU A 167 -5.41 -20.49 -4.66
CA GLU A 167 -5.42 -21.80 -4.00
C GLU A 167 -6.78 -22.08 -3.33
N THR A 168 -7.36 -21.07 -2.69
CA THR A 168 -8.69 -21.19 -2.07
C THR A 168 -9.76 -21.47 -3.11
N ALA A 169 -9.74 -20.78 -4.25
CA ALA A 169 -10.67 -21.03 -5.36
C ALA A 169 -10.51 -22.43 -5.94
N ARG A 170 -9.27 -22.90 -6.11
CA ARG A 170 -8.97 -24.27 -6.57
C ARG A 170 -9.51 -25.32 -5.61
N LEU A 171 -9.30 -25.14 -4.30
CA LEU A 171 -9.82 -26.04 -3.27
C LEU A 171 -11.35 -26.04 -3.23
N GLY A 172 -11.98 -24.86 -3.36
CA GLY A 172 -13.44 -24.75 -3.45
C GLY A 172 -14.02 -25.52 -4.63
N ALA A 173 -13.45 -25.35 -5.83
CA ALA A 173 -13.87 -26.08 -7.02
C ALA A 173 -13.69 -27.60 -6.89
N ALA A 174 -12.58 -28.05 -6.28
CA ALA A 174 -12.35 -29.47 -6.02
C ALA A 174 -13.36 -30.04 -5.00
N TYR A 175 -13.69 -29.28 -3.96
CA TYR A 175 -14.69 -29.66 -2.97
C TYR A 175 -16.10 -29.76 -3.57
N GLU A 176 -16.49 -28.79 -4.39
CA GLU A 176 -17.77 -28.83 -5.11
C GLU A 176 -17.85 -30.02 -6.07
N ALA A 177 -16.77 -30.30 -6.81
CA ALA A 177 -16.73 -31.45 -7.71
C ALA A 177 -16.87 -32.77 -6.95
N LEU A 178 -16.17 -32.95 -5.82
CA LEU A 178 -16.28 -34.14 -4.97
C LEU A 178 -17.68 -34.29 -4.37
N THR A 179 -18.26 -33.21 -3.86
CA THR A 179 -19.62 -33.22 -3.30
C THR A 179 -20.65 -33.54 -4.40
N GLY A 180 -20.49 -32.97 -5.59
CA GLY A 180 -21.35 -33.26 -6.74
C GLY A 180 -21.26 -34.72 -7.19
N LEU A 181 -20.06 -35.33 -7.15
CA LEU A 181 -19.90 -36.76 -7.45
C LEU A 181 -20.60 -37.65 -6.41
N ILE A 182 -20.55 -37.29 -5.12
CA ILE A 182 -21.23 -38.03 -4.05
C ILE A 182 -22.75 -37.96 -4.22
N GLU A 183 -23.28 -36.77 -4.55
CA GLU A 183 -24.71 -36.57 -4.81
C GLU A 183 -25.19 -37.29 -6.08
N ALA A 184 -24.42 -37.26 -7.16
CA ALA A 184 -24.80 -37.89 -8.42
C ALA A 184 -24.67 -39.42 -8.44
N ALA A 185 -24.09 -40.02 -7.40
CA ALA A 185 -23.85 -41.45 -7.35
C ALA A 185 -25.19 -42.24 -7.28
N PRO A 186 -25.34 -43.32 -8.07
CA PRO A 186 -26.59 -44.08 -8.14
C PRO A 186 -26.81 -45.04 -6.95
N LEU A 187 -25.89 -45.07 -5.98
CA LEU A 187 -25.94 -45.94 -4.82
C LEU A 187 -26.12 -45.11 -3.54
N PRO A 188 -26.91 -45.58 -2.56
CA PRO A 188 -27.04 -44.92 -1.26
C PRO A 188 -25.69 -44.80 -0.54
N MET A 189 -25.33 -43.57 -0.15
CA MET A 189 -24.12 -43.30 0.62
C MET A 189 -24.43 -42.45 1.86
N TRP A 190 -23.74 -42.77 2.96
CA TRP A 190 -23.86 -42.03 4.22
C TRP A 190 -22.52 -41.90 4.95
N TYR A 191 -22.37 -40.82 5.71
CA TYR A 191 -21.25 -40.60 6.61
C TYR A 191 -21.75 -40.51 8.06
N ARG A 192 -21.04 -41.16 8.99
CA ARG A 192 -21.33 -41.13 10.42
C ARG A 192 -20.29 -40.32 11.17
N ALA A 193 -20.74 -39.54 12.16
CA ALA A 193 -19.86 -38.86 13.09
C ALA A 193 -19.27 -39.86 14.12
N ARG A 194 -18.35 -39.37 14.97
CA ARG A 194 -17.66 -40.20 15.98
C ARG A 194 -18.61 -40.84 16.99
N ASP A 195 -19.81 -40.29 17.16
CA ASP A 195 -20.87 -40.79 18.02
C ASP A 195 -21.79 -41.81 17.32
N LEU A 196 -21.40 -42.27 16.12
CA LEU A 196 -22.12 -43.22 15.28
C LEU A 196 -23.46 -42.70 14.73
N ARG A 197 -23.76 -41.40 14.87
CA ARG A 197 -24.97 -40.82 14.26
C ARG A 197 -24.72 -40.43 12.82
N LEU A 198 -25.76 -40.53 12.00
CA LEU A 198 -25.78 -39.99 10.65
C LEU A 198 -25.42 -38.50 10.67
N SER A 199 -24.47 -38.10 9.82
CA SER A 199 -24.00 -36.72 9.69
C SER A 199 -24.15 -36.18 8.28
N MET A 200 -24.20 -37.04 7.27
CA MET A 200 -24.41 -36.68 5.87
C MET A 200 -24.96 -37.88 5.12
N VAL A 201 -25.84 -37.66 4.15
CA VAL A 201 -26.41 -38.66 3.24
C VAL A 201 -26.51 -38.05 1.84
N ASN A 202 -26.35 -38.86 0.80
CA ASN A 202 -26.59 -38.40 -0.58
C ASN A 202 -28.07 -38.56 -0.98
N SER A 203 -28.45 -37.95 -2.10
CA SER A 203 -29.81 -38.01 -2.63
C SER A 203 -30.31 -39.44 -2.94
N ALA A 204 -29.44 -40.37 -3.34
CA ALA A 204 -29.82 -41.78 -3.49
C ALA A 204 -30.20 -42.45 -2.15
N TYR A 205 -29.53 -42.10 -1.05
CA TYR A 205 -29.88 -42.57 0.29
C TYR A 205 -31.20 -41.98 0.77
N VAL A 206 -31.43 -40.68 0.53
CA VAL A 206 -32.71 -40.01 0.83
C VAL A 206 -33.86 -40.72 0.13
N ALA A 207 -33.70 -41.03 -1.16
CA ALA A 207 -34.70 -41.76 -1.93
C ALA A 207 -34.95 -43.17 -1.37
N ALA A 208 -33.89 -43.87 -0.96
CA ALA A 208 -33.99 -45.24 -0.47
C ALA A 208 -34.62 -45.38 0.92
N VAL A 209 -34.55 -44.33 1.77
CA VAL A 209 -35.24 -44.28 3.07
C VAL A 209 -36.57 -43.50 3.02
N GLU A 210 -37.03 -43.13 1.82
CA GLU A 210 -38.24 -42.32 1.59
C GLU A 210 -38.23 -41.00 2.41
N GLY A 211 -37.05 -40.39 2.53
CA GLY A 211 -36.84 -39.10 3.20
C GLY A 211 -37.22 -37.91 2.32
N GLN A 212 -37.47 -36.76 2.93
CA GLN A 212 -37.81 -35.55 2.18
C GLN A 212 -36.56 -34.85 1.62
N ASP A 213 -35.50 -34.75 2.42
CA ASP A 213 -34.19 -34.24 2.04
C ASP A 213 -33.10 -34.80 2.99
N ALA A 214 -31.83 -34.48 2.72
CA ALA A 214 -30.71 -34.98 3.51
C ALA A 214 -30.76 -34.50 4.97
N GLN A 215 -31.28 -33.29 5.22
CA GLN A 215 -31.35 -32.71 6.57
C GLN A 215 -32.42 -33.43 7.40
N ASP A 216 -33.58 -33.70 6.80
CA ASP A 216 -34.66 -34.48 7.39
C ASP A 216 -34.21 -35.90 7.76
N VAL A 217 -33.54 -36.60 6.84
CA VAL A 217 -33.02 -37.96 7.07
C VAL A 217 -32.00 -38.00 8.21
N VAL A 218 -31.08 -37.02 8.25
CA VAL A 218 -30.07 -36.91 9.32
C VAL A 218 -30.74 -36.57 10.67
N ALA A 219 -31.68 -35.64 10.69
CA ALA A 219 -32.35 -35.20 11.92
C ALA A 219 -33.20 -36.33 12.54
N ARG A 220 -33.89 -37.10 11.69
CA ARG A 220 -34.70 -38.24 12.12
C ARG A 220 -33.90 -39.52 12.32
N GLY A 221 -32.65 -39.57 11.84
CA GLY A 221 -31.81 -40.77 11.86
C GLY A 221 -32.46 -41.93 11.10
N LEU A 222 -33.06 -41.65 9.93
CA LEU A 222 -33.69 -42.68 9.11
C LEU A 222 -32.61 -43.57 8.50
N GLU A 223 -32.69 -44.88 8.77
CA GLU A 223 -31.71 -45.85 8.29
C GLU A 223 -32.37 -46.88 7.36
N LEU A 224 -31.58 -47.38 6.41
CA LEU A 224 -31.97 -48.50 5.55
C LEU A 224 -32.21 -49.74 6.42
N VAL A 225 -33.45 -50.21 6.47
CA VAL A 225 -33.79 -51.47 7.14
C VAL A 225 -33.55 -52.60 6.14
N GLU A 226 -32.78 -53.63 6.51
CA GLU A 226 -32.63 -54.82 5.67
C GLU A 226 -34.00 -55.48 5.44
N GLY A 227 -34.58 -55.26 4.27
CA GLY A 227 -35.62 -56.12 3.73
C GLY A 227 -35.01 -57.49 3.47
N SER A 228 -35.53 -58.51 4.14
CA SER A 228 -35.11 -59.90 4.00
C SER A 228 -35.03 -60.37 2.52
N GLY A 229 -33.82 -60.70 2.06
CA GLY A 229 -33.62 -61.61 0.92
C GLY A 229 -32.57 -61.20 -0.13
N ARG A 230 -31.43 -61.92 -0.11
CA ARG A 230 -30.37 -62.06 -1.14
C ARG A 230 -29.22 -61.03 -1.16
N GLY A 231 -28.19 -61.37 -0.40
CA GLY A 231 -26.82 -61.64 -0.92
C GLY A 231 -26.05 -60.48 -1.56
N GLY A 232 -25.22 -59.80 -0.76
CA GLY A 232 -24.08 -59.03 -1.27
C GLY A 232 -22.87 -59.94 -1.56
N PRO A 233 -22.03 -59.62 -2.57
CA PRO A 233 -20.82 -60.38 -2.84
C PRO A 233 -19.75 -60.09 -1.78
N LEU A 234 -19.02 -61.15 -1.46
CA LEU A 234 -17.94 -61.29 -0.48
C LEU A 234 -16.86 -60.20 -0.59
#